data_AF-A0A965PFS6-F1
#
_entry.id   AF-A0A965PFS6-F1
#
_cell.length_a   1.000
_cell.length_b   1.000
_cell.length_c   1.000
_cell.angle_alpha   90.00
_cell.angle_beta   90.00
_cell.angle_gamma   90.00
#
_symmetry.space_group_name_H-M   'P 1'
#
loop_
_entity.id
_entity.type
_entity.pdbx_description
1 polymer ?
#
loop_
_entity_poly.entity_id
_entity_poly.type
_entity_poly.pdbx_seq_one_letter_code
_entity_poly.pdbx_strand_id
1 'polypeptide(L)'
;MGGGPSIPAPPPPPDPLKAAQANDLFYRSSMETYIQKQPEIAALEQRLRERYMPRQRELERQMNALDLQRSAQAQLQVERELGPQRSLEAMRRQFEMSPEAFATQRALGQQAATQFARLYGASPMGAVPSNVSQVPQSQVVDYLSGLPRVGVG
;
A
#
# COMPACT_ATOMS: atom_id res chain seq x y z
N MET A 1 51.66 61.67 -33.75
CA MET A 1 51.69 61.58 -32.27
C MET A 1 50.27 61.26 -31.81
N GLY A 2 50.02 60.05 -31.34
CA GLY A 2 48.68 59.59 -30.93
C GLY A 2 48.56 59.60 -29.41
N GLY A 3 47.78 60.54 -28.88
CA GLY A 3 47.38 60.57 -27.47
C GLY A 3 45.95 60.04 -27.35
N GLY A 4 45.81 58.78 -26.93
CA GLY A 4 44.50 58.22 -26.57
C GLY A 4 44.00 58.82 -25.24
N PRO A 5 42.67 58.82 -25.00
CA PRO A 5 42.08 59.38 -23.78
C PRO A 5 42.62 58.65 -22.54
N SER A 6 43.23 59.39 -21.62
CA SER A 6 43.74 58.85 -20.35
C SER A 6 42.59 58.43 -19.45
N ILE A 7 42.43 57.13 -19.23
CA ILE A 7 41.51 56.59 -18.23
C ILE A 7 42.04 57.03 -16.85
N PRO A 8 41.19 57.65 -15.98
CA PRO A 8 41.62 58.01 -14.63
C PRO A 8 42.06 56.76 -13.88
N ALA A 9 43.11 56.89 -13.06
CA ALA A 9 43.59 55.80 -12.24
C ALA A 9 42.45 55.25 -11.35
N PRO A 10 42.35 53.93 -11.16
CA PRO A 10 41.36 53.36 -10.26
C PRO A 10 41.56 53.95 -8.85
N PRO A 11 40.47 54.13 -8.09
CA PRO A 11 40.58 54.66 -6.74
C PRO A 11 41.54 53.79 -5.91
N PRO A 12 42.28 54.40 -4.97
CA PRO A 12 43.17 53.65 -4.09
C PRO A 12 42.36 52.60 -3.31
N PRO A 13 42.96 51.44 -3.01
CA PRO A 13 42.30 50.40 -2.24
C PRO A 13 41.87 50.95 -0.86
N PRO A 14 40.72 50.50 -0.33
CA PRO A 14 40.25 50.93 0.98
C PRO A 14 41.29 50.64 2.08
N ASP A 15 41.37 51.53 3.06
CA ASP A 15 42.20 51.32 4.25
C ASP A 15 41.72 50.05 4.99
N PRO A 16 42.59 49.02 5.14
CA PRO A 16 42.19 47.74 5.72
C PRO A 16 41.74 47.86 7.17
N LEU A 17 42.30 48.80 7.95
CA LEU A 17 41.91 49.00 9.35
C LEU A 17 40.53 49.65 9.44
N LYS A 18 40.24 50.64 8.59
CA LYS A 18 38.91 51.26 8.52
C LYS A 18 37.86 50.28 8.01
N ALA A 19 38.20 49.46 7.02
CA ALA A 19 37.32 48.41 6.51
C ALA A 19 37.00 47.37 7.60
N ALA A 20 38.00 46.96 8.39
CA ALA A 20 37.79 46.04 9.51
C ALA A 20 36.87 46.64 10.59
N GLN A 21 37.05 47.91 10.95
CA GLN A 21 36.19 48.60 11.93
C GLN A 21 34.75 48.75 11.42
N ALA A 22 34.57 49.12 10.15
CA ALA A 22 33.24 49.23 9.54
C ALA A 22 32.53 47.86 9.51
N ASN A 23 33.27 46.79 9.20
CA ASN A 23 32.74 45.43 9.23
C ASN A 23 32.32 45.00 10.65
N ASP A 24 33.15 45.27 11.67
CA ASP A 24 32.80 44.93 13.06
C ASP A 24 31.52 45.66 13.53
N LEU A 25 31.40 46.96 13.22
CA LEU A 25 30.19 47.74 13.51
C LEU A 25 28.96 47.20 12.76
N PHE A 26 29.13 46.81 11.50
CA PHE A 26 28.06 46.21 10.69
C PHE A 26 27.59 44.89 11.31
N TYR A 27 28.50 44.00 11.72
CA TYR A 27 28.12 42.73 12.34
C TYR A 27 27.43 42.92 13.68
N ARG A 28 27.93 43.82 14.53
CA ARG A 28 27.31 44.12 15.84
C ARG A 28 25.90 44.69 15.69
N SER A 29 25.74 45.70 14.84
CA SER A 29 24.42 46.32 14.61
C SER A 29 23.43 45.35 13.96
N SER A 30 23.90 44.48 13.05
CA SER A 30 23.07 43.43 12.46
C SER A 30 22.61 42.41 13.49
N MET A 31 23.50 42.01 14.42
CA MET A 31 23.17 41.10 15.51
C MET A 31 22.20 41.72 16.51
N GLU A 32 22.41 42.96 16.93
CA GLU A 32 21.47 43.69 17.79
C GLU A 32 20.10 43.82 17.13
N THR A 33 20.07 44.14 15.84
CA THR A 33 18.81 44.23 15.08
C THR A 33 18.08 42.89 15.07
N TYR A 34 18.81 41.79 14.87
CA TYR A 34 18.22 40.45 14.89
C TYR A 34 17.64 40.10 16.27
N ILE A 35 18.39 40.39 17.34
CA ILE A 35 17.93 40.17 18.73
C ILE A 35 16.67 41.00 19.01
N GLN A 36 16.65 42.26 18.60
CA GLN A 36 15.48 43.15 18.78
C GLN A 36 14.26 42.64 18.00
N LYS A 37 14.46 42.07 16.80
CA LYS A 37 13.38 41.56 15.95
C LYS A 37 12.93 40.14 16.27
N GLN A 38 13.73 39.39 17.01
CA GLN A 38 13.43 38.01 17.39
C GLN A 38 12.01 37.79 17.95
N PRO A 39 11.47 38.61 18.89
CA PRO A 39 10.11 38.43 19.39
C PRO A 39 9.04 38.68 18.32
N GLU A 40 9.23 39.64 17.41
CA GLU A 40 8.31 39.89 16.30
C GLU A 40 8.29 38.72 15.31
N ILE A 41 9.45 38.14 15.03
CA ILE A 41 9.59 36.95 14.17
C ILE A 41 8.84 35.76 14.81
N ALA A 42 9.07 35.51 16.09
CA ALA A 42 8.39 34.43 16.81
C ALA A 42 6.86 34.62 16.83
N ALA A 43 6.39 35.86 17.04
CA ALA A 43 4.97 36.17 16.99
C ALA A 43 4.37 35.98 15.59
N LEU A 44 5.11 36.33 14.54
CA LEU A 44 4.69 36.10 13.15
C LEU A 44 4.59 34.59 12.86
N GLU A 45 5.60 33.81 13.23
CA GLU A 45 5.58 32.36 13.09
C GLU A 45 4.40 31.72 13.81
N GLN A 46 4.14 32.15 15.06
CA GLN A 46 2.98 31.66 15.81
C GLN A 46 1.66 31.97 15.09
N ARG A 47 1.48 33.20 14.59
CA ARG A 47 0.28 33.57 13.82
C ARG A 47 0.12 32.74 12.54
N LEU A 48 1.21 32.51 11.81
CA LEU A 48 1.19 31.65 10.63
C LEU A 48 0.81 30.22 11.01
N ARG A 49 1.34 29.72 12.11
CA ARG A 49 1.04 28.39 12.63
C ARG A 49 -0.43 28.26 12.99
N GLU A 50 -0.98 29.22 13.73
CA GLU A 50 -2.40 29.26 14.09
C GLU A 50 -3.31 29.32 12.86
N ARG A 51 -2.93 30.11 11.86
CA ARG A 51 -3.72 30.30 10.64
C ARG A 51 -3.72 29.08 9.72
N TYR A 52 -2.57 28.42 9.55
CA TYR A 52 -2.40 27.43 8.48
C TYR A 52 -2.28 25.98 8.97
N MET A 53 -1.76 25.71 10.18
CA MET A 53 -1.64 24.33 10.67
C MET A 53 -2.96 23.57 10.74
N PRO A 54 -4.10 24.16 11.16
CA PRO A 54 -5.36 23.42 11.20
C PRO A 54 -5.77 22.91 9.82
N ARG A 55 -5.67 23.78 8.81
CA ARG A 55 -5.98 23.44 7.41
C ARG A 55 -5.00 22.42 6.84
N GLN A 56 -3.71 22.56 7.14
CA GLN A 56 -2.70 21.60 6.71
C GLN A 56 -2.98 20.21 7.30
N ARG A 57 -3.24 20.12 8.61
CA ARG A 57 -3.61 18.86 9.28
C ARG A 57 -4.88 18.25 8.72
N GLU A 58 -5.86 19.08 8.37
CA GLU A 58 -7.09 18.61 7.75
C GLU A 58 -6.84 17.98 6.37
N LEU A 59 -6.07 18.65 5.52
CA LEU A 59 -5.67 18.13 4.21
C LEU A 59 -4.87 16.83 4.34
N GLU A 60 -3.92 16.76 5.27
CA GLU A 60 -3.17 15.53 5.56
C GLU A 60 -4.09 14.38 5.99
N ARG A 61 -5.09 14.64 6.85
CA ARG A 61 -6.09 13.63 7.22
C ARG A 61 -6.94 13.17 6.04
N GLN A 62 -7.37 14.10 5.17
CA GLN A 62 -8.15 13.77 3.98
C GLN A 62 -7.35 12.91 3.00
N MET A 63 -6.08 13.25 2.75
CA MET A 63 -5.18 12.46 1.92
C MET A 63 -4.99 11.05 2.49
N ASN A 64 -4.71 10.93 3.78
CA ASN A 64 -4.57 9.62 4.43
C ASN A 64 -5.85 8.77 4.34
N ALA A 65 -7.02 9.38 4.48
CA ALA A 65 -8.30 8.68 4.35
C ALA A 65 -8.52 8.17 2.91
N LEU A 66 -8.18 8.98 1.90
CA LEU A 66 -8.25 8.58 0.49
C LEU A 66 -7.28 7.44 0.17
N ASP A 67 -6.06 7.51 0.69
CA ASP A 67 -5.06 6.46 0.48
C ASP A 67 -5.49 5.13 1.13
N LEU A 68 -6.05 5.19 2.35
CA LEU A 68 -6.61 4.02 3.01
C LEU A 68 -7.76 3.42 2.18
N GLN A 69 -8.69 4.25 1.69
CA GLN A 69 -9.80 3.79 0.86
C GLN A 69 -9.30 3.13 -0.44
N ARG A 70 -8.33 3.73 -1.12
CA ARG A 70 -7.74 3.16 -2.35
C ARG A 70 -7.05 1.84 -2.09
N SER A 71 -6.32 1.72 -0.98
CA SER A 71 -5.66 0.46 -0.61
C SER A 71 -6.68 -0.66 -0.36
N ALA A 72 -7.76 -0.37 0.36
CA ALA A 72 -8.84 -1.33 0.61
C ALA A 72 -9.54 -1.75 -0.70
N GLN A 73 -9.81 -0.80 -1.60
CA GLN A 73 -10.39 -1.11 -2.91
C GLN A 73 -9.47 -1.98 -3.76
N ALA A 74 -8.17 -1.71 -3.78
CA ALA A 74 -7.20 -2.52 -4.49
C ALA A 74 -7.15 -3.96 -3.93
N GLN A 75 -7.17 -4.11 -2.60
CA GLN A 75 -7.24 -5.44 -1.97
C GLN A 75 -8.51 -6.19 -2.36
N LEU A 76 -9.67 -5.54 -2.33
CA LEU A 76 -10.93 -6.15 -2.74
C LEU A 76 -10.94 -6.55 -4.23
N GLN A 77 -10.30 -5.77 -5.10
CA GLN A 77 -10.15 -6.13 -6.51
C GLN A 77 -9.28 -7.39 -6.65
N VAL A 78 -8.14 -7.43 -5.97
CA VAL A 78 -7.28 -8.62 -5.94
C VAL A 78 -8.01 -9.84 -5.38
N GLU A 79 -8.83 -9.68 -4.34
CA GLU A 79 -9.65 -10.77 -3.82
C GLU A 79 -10.73 -11.24 -4.80
N ARG A 80 -11.36 -10.32 -5.54
CA ARG A 80 -12.34 -10.69 -6.57
C ARG A 80 -11.70 -11.43 -7.74
N GLU A 81 -10.51 -11.01 -8.16
CA GLU A 81 -9.80 -11.59 -9.30
C GLU A 81 -9.11 -12.90 -8.96
N LEU A 82 -8.38 -12.94 -7.84
CA LEU A 82 -7.50 -14.05 -7.47
C LEU A 82 -8.04 -14.91 -6.33
N GLY A 83 -9.08 -14.45 -5.60
CA GLY A 83 -9.72 -15.24 -4.55
C GLY A 83 -10.24 -16.60 -5.05
N PRO A 84 -11.02 -16.64 -6.15
CA PRO A 84 -11.49 -17.90 -6.70
C PRO A 84 -10.34 -18.84 -7.08
N GLN A 85 -9.30 -18.32 -7.73
CA GLN A 85 -8.13 -19.11 -8.14
C GLN A 85 -7.40 -19.70 -6.93
N ARG A 86 -7.13 -18.88 -5.89
CA ARG A 86 -6.51 -19.34 -4.63
C ARG A 86 -7.33 -20.42 -3.93
N SER A 87 -8.67 -20.30 -3.92
CA SER A 87 -9.55 -21.31 -3.34
C SER A 87 -9.52 -22.63 -4.11
N LEU A 88 -9.46 -22.57 -5.45
CA LEU A 88 -9.36 -23.75 -6.32
C LEU A 88 -8.00 -24.44 -6.19
N GLU A 89 -6.91 -23.68 -6.12
CA GLU A 89 -5.58 -24.24 -5.86
C GLU A 89 -5.50 -24.90 -4.48
N ALA A 90 -6.11 -24.30 -3.45
CA ALA A 90 -6.19 -24.91 -2.13
C ALA A 90 -6.96 -26.24 -2.15
N MET A 91 -8.12 -26.27 -2.83
CA MET A 91 -8.88 -27.52 -3.02
C MET A 91 -8.10 -28.56 -3.83
N ARG A 92 -7.37 -28.13 -4.87
CA ARG A 92 -6.52 -29.00 -5.67
C ARG A 92 -5.42 -29.64 -4.82
N ARG A 93 -4.73 -28.85 -3.99
CA ARG A 93 -3.70 -29.37 -3.09
C ARG A 93 -4.25 -30.35 -2.06
N GLN A 94 -5.44 -30.10 -1.53
CA GLN A 94 -6.13 -31.04 -0.62
C GLN A 94 -6.45 -32.36 -1.33
N PHE A 95 -6.93 -32.30 -2.57
CA PHE A 95 -7.16 -33.48 -3.39
C PHE A 95 -5.86 -34.24 -3.68
N GLU A 96 -4.79 -33.55 -4.07
CA GLU A 96 -3.49 -34.16 -4.36
C GLU A 96 -2.84 -34.78 -3.11
N MET A 97 -2.99 -34.16 -1.94
CA MET A 97 -2.43 -34.67 -0.68
C MET A 97 -3.20 -35.87 -0.13
N SER A 98 -4.53 -35.87 -0.24
CA SER A 98 -5.38 -36.95 0.29
C SER A 98 -6.67 -37.11 -0.52
N PRO A 99 -6.65 -37.86 -1.64
CA PRO A 99 -7.82 -38.01 -2.51
C PRO A 99 -9.02 -38.66 -1.82
N GLU A 100 -8.79 -39.71 -1.02
CA GLU A 100 -9.87 -40.43 -0.34
C GLU A 100 -10.55 -39.57 0.74
N ALA A 101 -9.77 -38.82 1.51
CA ALA A 101 -10.30 -37.91 2.53
C ALA A 101 -11.12 -36.78 1.88
N PHE A 102 -10.65 -36.25 0.75
CA PHE A 102 -11.36 -35.25 -0.03
C PHE A 102 -12.71 -35.77 -0.55
N ALA A 103 -12.73 -36.98 -1.14
CA ALA A 103 -13.96 -37.61 -1.60
C ALA A 103 -14.94 -37.90 -0.44
N THR A 104 -14.43 -38.42 0.67
CA THR A 104 -15.24 -38.70 1.87
C THR A 104 -15.88 -37.43 2.43
N GLN A 105 -15.11 -36.35 2.56
CA GLN A 105 -15.61 -35.06 3.06
C GLN A 105 -16.68 -34.47 2.13
N ARG A 106 -16.48 -34.58 0.81
CA ARG A 106 -17.47 -34.16 -0.18
C ARG A 106 -18.76 -34.97 -0.08
N ALA A 107 -18.66 -36.29 0.08
CA ALA A 107 -19.83 -37.18 0.22
C ALA A 107 -20.62 -36.88 1.51
N LEU A 108 -19.93 -36.68 2.63
CA LEU A 108 -20.56 -36.27 3.90
C LEU A 108 -21.30 -34.94 3.76
N GLY A 109 -20.70 -33.96 3.06
CA GLY A 109 -21.35 -32.68 2.77
C GLY A 109 -22.64 -32.84 1.95
N GLN A 110 -22.64 -33.71 0.95
CA GLN A 110 -23.85 -34.01 0.16
C GLN A 110 -24.94 -34.69 0.99
N GLN A 111 -24.57 -35.63 1.87
CA GLN A 111 -25.52 -36.26 2.78
C GLN A 111 -26.13 -35.23 3.74
N ALA A 112 -25.31 -34.34 4.32
CA ALA A 112 -25.78 -33.25 5.19
C ALA A 112 -26.71 -32.29 4.46
N ALA A 113 -26.38 -31.89 3.22
CA ALA A 113 -27.25 -31.06 2.40
C ALA A 113 -28.59 -31.73 2.06
N THR A 114 -28.57 -33.04 1.82
CA THR A 114 -29.79 -33.83 1.56
C THR A 114 -30.67 -33.91 2.82
N GLN A 115 -30.08 -34.12 3.99
CA GLN A 115 -30.82 -34.11 5.25
C GLN A 115 -31.40 -32.74 5.56
N PHE A 116 -30.63 -31.67 5.34
CA PHE A 116 -31.11 -30.30 5.48
C PHE A 116 -32.30 -30.03 4.55
N ALA A 117 -32.21 -30.43 3.28
CA ALA A 117 -33.29 -30.26 2.32
C ALA A 117 -34.57 -31.00 2.74
N ARG A 118 -34.44 -32.20 3.32
CA ARG A 118 -35.58 -32.96 3.87
C ARG A 118 -36.23 -32.26 5.07
N LEU A 119 -35.43 -31.62 5.92
CA LEU A 119 -35.92 -30.95 7.13
C LEU A 119 -36.54 -29.58 6.86
N TYR A 120 -35.95 -28.81 5.95
CA TYR A 120 -36.28 -27.40 5.74
C TYR A 120 -36.87 -27.10 4.35
N GLY A 121 -37.09 -28.13 3.52
CA GLY A 121 -37.70 -27.99 2.20
C GLY A 121 -36.84 -27.29 1.15
N ALA A 122 -35.66 -26.78 1.51
CA ALA A 122 -34.73 -26.10 0.62
C ALA A 122 -33.33 -26.70 0.79
N SER A 123 -32.70 -27.09 -0.32
CA SER A 123 -31.31 -27.55 -0.29
C SER A 123 -30.37 -26.35 -0.22
N PRO A 124 -29.36 -26.34 0.67
CA PRO A 124 -28.33 -25.31 0.67
C PRO A 124 -27.50 -25.34 -0.61
N MET A 125 -27.48 -26.47 -1.33
CA MET A 125 -26.87 -26.58 -2.66
C MET A 125 -27.65 -25.83 -3.74
N GLY A 126 -28.91 -25.43 -3.50
CA GLY A 126 -29.70 -24.63 -4.45
C GLY A 126 -29.20 -23.20 -4.63
N ALA A 127 -28.40 -22.68 -3.69
CA ALA A 127 -27.72 -21.39 -3.83
C ALA A 127 -26.45 -21.47 -4.69
N VAL A 128 -25.98 -22.69 -4.98
CA VAL A 128 -24.81 -22.92 -5.84
C VAL A 128 -25.30 -22.95 -7.30
N PRO A 129 -24.72 -22.12 -8.19
CA PRO A 129 -25.08 -22.12 -9.61
C PRO A 129 -25.07 -23.53 -10.23
N SER A 130 -26.06 -23.84 -11.08
CA SER A 130 -26.27 -25.20 -11.62
C SER A 130 -25.03 -25.79 -12.29
N ASN A 131 -24.23 -24.96 -12.97
CA ASN A 131 -22.96 -25.31 -13.61
C ASN A 131 -21.86 -25.78 -12.64
N VAL A 132 -21.94 -25.44 -11.36
CA VAL A 132 -21.01 -25.90 -10.31
C VAL A 132 -21.56 -27.12 -9.58
N SER A 133 -22.88 -27.24 -9.45
CA SER A 133 -23.54 -28.38 -8.78
C SER A 133 -23.53 -29.68 -9.61
N GLN A 134 -23.49 -29.57 -10.94
CA GLN A 134 -23.63 -30.69 -11.90
C GLN A 134 -22.31 -31.05 -12.60
N VAL A 135 -21.16 -30.85 -11.96
CA VAL A 135 -19.89 -31.34 -12.52
C VAL A 135 -19.93 -32.88 -12.51
N PRO A 136 -19.82 -33.55 -13.68
CA PRO A 136 -19.80 -35.00 -13.73
C PRO A 136 -18.65 -35.51 -12.87
N GLN A 137 -18.94 -36.43 -11.94
CA GLN A 137 -17.89 -37.07 -11.17
C GLN A 137 -17.02 -37.86 -12.17
N SER A 138 -15.79 -37.40 -12.39
CA SER A 138 -14.81 -38.19 -13.14
C SER A 138 -14.75 -39.56 -12.47
N GLN A 139 -15.04 -40.62 -13.24
CA GLN A 139 -15.03 -41.98 -12.72
C GLN A 139 -13.70 -42.25 -12.02
N VAL A 140 -13.77 -42.86 -10.85
CA VAL A 140 -12.60 -43.31 -10.09
C VAL A 140 -11.79 -44.22 -11.00
N VAL A 141 -10.58 -43.80 -11.36
CA VAL A 141 -9.68 -44.63 -12.18
C VAL A 141 -9.18 -45.76 -11.27
N ASP A 142 -9.61 -46.99 -11.57
CA ASP A 142 -9.16 -48.19 -10.85
C ASP A 142 -7.77 -48.60 -11.33
N TYR A 143 -6.74 -48.13 -10.64
CA TYR A 143 -5.33 -48.43 -10.91
C TYR A 143 -4.91 -49.87 -10.51
N LEU A 144 -5.80 -50.65 -9.86
CA LEU A 144 -5.49 -52.00 -9.37
C LEU A 144 -5.95 -53.11 -10.34
N SER A 145 -6.81 -52.80 -11.30
CA SER A 145 -7.33 -53.77 -12.28
C SER A 145 -6.32 -54.25 -13.34
N GLY A 146 -5.17 -53.58 -13.46
CA GLY A 146 -4.16 -53.84 -14.51
C GLY A 146 -2.89 -54.58 -14.07
N LEU A 147 -2.74 -54.93 -12.78
CA LEU A 147 -1.55 -55.64 -12.33
C LEU A 147 -1.65 -57.14 -12.67
N PRO A 148 -0.70 -57.72 -13.44
CA PRO A 148 -0.66 -59.16 -13.64
C PRO A 148 -0.49 -59.84 -12.27
N ARG A 149 -1.42 -60.73 -11.91
CA ARG A 149 -1.24 -61.63 -10.78
C ARG A 149 -0.05 -62.53 -11.08
N VAL A 150 1.13 -62.18 -10.57
CA VAL A 150 2.27 -63.08 -10.51
C VAL A 150 1.89 -64.16 -9.49
N GLY A 151 1.41 -65.29 -10.00
CA GLY A 151 1.16 -66.48 -9.20
C GLY A 151 2.48 -67.00 -8.65
N VAL A 152 2.55 -67.09 -7.32
CA VAL A 152 3.48 -67.98 -6.63
C VAL A 152 2.75 -69.31 -6.50
N GLY A 153 3.23 -70.33 -7.22
CA GLY A 153 2.70 -71.70 -7.23
C GLY A 153 3.46 -72.56 -8.20
#